data_AF-A0A9D5SLA5-F1
#
_entry.id   AF-A0A9D5SLA5-F1
#
_cell.length_a   1.000
_cell.length_b   1.000
_cell.length_c   1.000
_cell.angle_alpha   90.00
_cell.angle_beta   90.00
_cell.angle_gamma   90.00
#
_symmetry.space_group_name_H-M   'P 1'
#
loop_
_entity.id
_entity.type
_entity.pdbx_description
1 polymer ?
#
loop_
_entity_poly.entity_id
_entity_poly.type
_entity_poly.pdbx_seq_one_letter_code
_entity_poly.pdbx_strand_id
1 'polypeptide(L)'
;MKNKNKRGYSLVEVVIALSVIVIVSISALSIMLSSVVTKANAINRSHAQSFADNVWESFKAADTQDEFLSLIAFSDGVLLTEGVTDESGKTIYTYNSVENKFTAEIAVSYQENARPELELIVTDKNGDEIISFSYRKGDGI
;
A
#
# COMPACT_ATOMS: atom_id res chain seq x y z
N MET A 1 68.54 17.37 2.90
CA MET A 1 67.23 17.55 3.58
C MET A 1 66.15 17.72 2.52
N LYS A 2 65.15 16.83 2.48
CA LYS A 2 64.01 16.92 1.54
C LYS A 2 63.09 18.06 1.96
N ASN A 3 63.16 19.21 1.28
CA ASN A 3 62.10 20.21 1.37
C ASN A 3 60.87 19.67 0.64
N LYS A 4 59.94 19.05 1.40
CA LYS A 4 58.58 18.81 0.93
C LYS A 4 57.92 20.18 0.78
N ASN A 5 57.92 20.74 -0.44
CA ASN A 5 57.12 21.91 -0.78
C ASN A 5 55.67 21.61 -0.37
N LYS A 6 55.17 22.31 0.64
CA LYS A 6 53.74 22.39 0.93
C LYS A 6 53.10 23.20 -0.19
N ARG A 7 52.78 22.55 -1.31
CA ARG A 7 51.98 23.14 -2.38
C ARG A 7 50.54 23.26 -1.87
N GLY A 8 50.07 24.48 -1.65
CA GLY A 8 48.66 24.75 -1.39
C GLY A 8 47.84 24.53 -2.67
N TYR A 9 46.54 24.29 -2.51
CA TYR A 9 45.62 24.20 -3.64
C TYR A 9 45.45 25.55 -4.32
N SER A 10 45.46 25.58 -5.65
CA SER A 10 45.11 26.77 -6.41
C SER A 10 43.64 27.11 -6.20
N LEU A 11 43.30 28.41 -6.17
CA LEU A 11 41.92 28.86 -6.04
C LEU A 11 41.02 28.25 -7.14
N VAL A 12 41.57 28.07 -8.34
CA VAL A 12 40.88 27.43 -9.47
C VAL A 12 40.60 25.94 -9.18
N GLU A 13 41.55 25.22 -8.59
CA GLU A 13 41.36 23.81 -8.22
C GLU A 13 40.27 23.64 -7.17
N VAL A 14 40.22 24.56 -6.19
CA VAL A 14 39.19 24.57 -5.14
C VAL A 14 37.81 24.83 -5.75
N VAL A 15 37.69 25.80 -6.65
CA VAL A 15 36.41 26.12 -7.32
C VAL A 15 35.93 24.94 -8.16
N ILE A 16 36.81 24.32 -8.96
CA ILE A 16 36.47 23.14 -9.76
C ILE A 16 36.03 21.98 -8.85
N ALA A 17 36.77 21.71 -7.77
CA ALA A 17 36.42 20.66 -6.82
C ALA A 17 35.04 20.91 -6.19
N LEU A 18 34.75 22.14 -5.77
CA LEU A 18 33.44 22.51 -5.21
C LEU A 18 32.32 22.36 -6.25
N SER A 19 32.53 22.78 -7.50
CA SER A 19 31.55 22.61 -8.56
C SER A 19 31.23 21.13 -8.81
N VAL A 20 32.25 20.27 -8.87
CA VAL A 20 32.06 18.82 -9.02
C VAL A 20 31.30 18.24 -7.82
N ILE A 21 31.68 18.62 -6.60
CA ILE A 21 30.99 18.17 -5.38
C ILE A 21 29.51 18.57 -5.41
N VAL A 22 29.19 19.80 -5.79
CA VAL A 22 27.80 20.28 -5.86
C VAL A 22 26.99 19.48 -6.88
N ILE A 23 27.52 19.27 -8.10
CA ILE A 23 26.84 18.52 -9.15
C ILE A 23 26.55 17.09 -8.69
N VAL A 24 27.57 16.41 -8.15
CA VAL A 24 27.43 15.03 -7.65
C VAL A 24 26.45 14.96 -6.48
N SER A 25 26.48 15.93 -5.57
CA SER A 25 25.59 15.98 -4.41
C SER A 25 24.13 16.15 -4.82
N ILE A 26 23.83 16.98 -5.83
CA ILE A 26 22.46 17.16 -6.34
C ILE A 26 21.96 15.84 -6.93
N SER A 27 22.75 15.19 -7.78
CA SER A 27 22.37 13.90 -8.37
C SER A 27 22.15 12.81 -7.31
N ALA A 28 23.03 12.73 -6.30
CA ALA A 28 22.90 11.79 -5.20
C ALA A 28 21.63 12.05 -4.38
N LEU A 29 21.31 13.31 -4.11
CA LEU A 29 20.10 13.69 -3.39
C LEU A 29 18.84 13.31 -4.16
N SER A 30 18.80 13.55 -5.48
CA SER A 30 17.67 13.16 -6.32
C SER A 30 17.44 11.66 -6.31
N ILE A 31 18.50 10.85 -6.41
CA ILE A 31 18.41 9.38 -6.34
C ILE A 31 17.91 8.94 -4.97
N MET A 32 18.40 9.54 -3.88
CA MET A 32 17.91 9.22 -2.53
C MET A 32 16.43 9.55 -2.37
N LEU A 33 15.98 10.72 -2.83
CA LEU A 33 14.57 11.10 -2.77
C LEU A 33 13.69 10.13 -3.56
N SER A 34 14.06 9.79 -4.79
CA SER A 34 13.36 8.78 -5.57
C SER A 34 13.34 7.42 -4.86
N SER A 35 14.46 7.00 -4.27
CA SER A 35 14.54 5.75 -3.52
C SER A 35 13.60 5.73 -2.31
N VAL A 36 13.52 6.83 -1.55
CA VAL A 36 12.61 6.96 -0.40
C VAL A 36 11.15 6.84 -0.86
N VAL A 37 10.78 7.54 -1.92
CA VAL A 37 9.40 7.49 -2.47
C VAL A 37 9.07 6.09 -2.98
N THR A 38 9.97 5.44 -3.72
CA THR A 38 9.75 4.08 -4.22
C THR A 38 9.62 3.08 -3.06
N LYS A 39 10.45 3.20 -2.02
CA LYS A 39 10.34 2.34 -0.82
C LYS A 39 9.03 2.53 -0.09
N ALA A 40 8.60 3.78 0.12
CA ALA A 40 7.32 4.07 0.76
C ALA A 40 6.15 3.45 -0.03
N ASN A 41 6.16 3.60 -1.36
CA ASN A 41 5.13 3.01 -2.22
C ASN A 41 5.16 1.47 -2.18
N ALA A 42 6.33 0.86 -2.17
CA ALA A 42 6.47 -0.60 -2.06
C ALA A 42 5.95 -1.13 -0.72
N ILE A 43 6.25 -0.44 0.38
CA ILE A 43 5.73 -0.77 1.72
C ILE A 43 4.20 -0.68 1.72
N ASN A 44 3.64 0.42 1.19
CA ASN A 44 2.19 0.60 1.14
C ASN A 44 1.50 -0.49 0.30
N ARG A 45 2.07 -0.85 -0.84
CA ARG A 45 1.58 -1.97 -1.67
C ARG A 45 1.65 -3.30 -0.92
N SER A 46 2.72 -3.55 -0.17
CA SER A 46 2.83 -4.76 0.65
C SER A 46 1.74 -4.83 1.72
N HIS A 47 1.46 -3.71 2.42
CA HIS A 47 0.37 -3.67 3.40
C HIS A 47 -1.00 -3.89 2.75
N ALA A 48 -1.25 -3.27 1.59
CA ALA A 48 -2.48 -3.47 0.82
C ALA A 48 -2.66 -4.94 0.40
N GLN A 49 -1.58 -5.60 -0.03
CA GLN A 49 -1.58 -7.03 -0.35
C GLN A 49 -1.91 -7.89 0.87
N SER A 50 -1.21 -7.69 2.00
CA SER A 50 -1.49 -8.44 3.23
C SER A 50 -2.92 -8.22 3.74
N PHE A 51 -3.45 -7.00 3.62
CA PHE A 51 -4.85 -6.74 3.94
C PHE A 51 -5.78 -7.54 3.01
N ALA A 52 -5.54 -7.49 1.70
CA ALA A 52 -6.33 -8.22 0.72
C ALA A 52 -6.32 -9.75 0.95
N ASP A 53 -5.16 -10.31 1.26
CA ASP A 53 -5.00 -11.72 1.60
C ASP A 53 -5.78 -12.07 2.89
N ASN A 54 -5.71 -11.22 3.93
CA ASN A 54 -6.47 -11.42 5.16
C ASN A 54 -7.99 -11.36 4.92
N VAL A 55 -8.46 -10.43 4.10
CA VAL A 55 -9.90 -10.34 3.72
C VAL A 55 -10.33 -11.60 2.99
N TRP A 56 -9.51 -12.05 2.04
CA TRP A 56 -9.76 -13.26 1.28
C TRP A 56 -9.85 -14.50 2.17
N GLU A 57 -8.89 -14.70 3.06
CA GLU A 57 -8.86 -15.82 3.99
C GLU A 57 -10.02 -15.77 4.98
N SER A 58 -10.33 -14.58 5.51
CA SER A 58 -11.48 -14.36 6.40
C SER A 58 -12.79 -14.73 5.71
N PHE A 59 -12.97 -14.33 4.46
CA PHE A 59 -14.16 -14.67 3.69
C PHE A 59 -14.26 -16.17 3.39
N LYS A 60 -13.14 -16.83 3.08
CA LYS A 60 -13.13 -18.29 2.90
C LYS A 60 -13.52 -19.02 4.17
N ALA A 61 -13.02 -18.56 5.32
CA ALA A 61 -13.25 -19.19 6.61
C ALA A 61 -14.66 -18.93 7.18
N ALA A 62 -15.27 -17.78 6.91
CA ALA A 62 -16.56 -17.40 7.48
C ALA A 62 -17.75 -17.98 6.70
N ASP A 63 -18.69 -18.63 7.38
CA ASP A 63 -19.92 -19.16 6.73
C ASP A 63 -21.07 -18.16 6.77
N THR A 64 -20.96 -17.14 7.61
CA THR A 64 -21.94 -16.05 7.73
C THR A 64 -21.28 -14.67 7.63
N GLN A 65 -22.10 -13.66 7.35
CA GLN A 65 -21.64 -12.27 7.32
C GLN A 65 -21.10 -11.80 8.68
N ASP A 66 -21.74 -12.18 9.79
CA ASP A 66 -21.32 -11.79 11.13
C ASP A 66 -19.96 -12.41 11.52
N GLU A 67 -19.73 -13.66 11.12
CA GLU A 67 -18.42 -14.32 11.28
C GLU A 67 -17.35 -13.62 10.44
N PHE A 68 -17.68 -13.27 9.20
CA PHE A 68 -16.76 -12.54 8.32
C PHE A 68 -16.33 -11.22 8.94
N LEU A 69 -17.29 -10.43 9.46
CA LEU A 69 -17.03 -9.17 10.13
C LEU A 69 -16.19 -9.33 11.39
N SER A 70 -16.42 -10.41 12.13
CA SER A 70 -15.63 -10.73 13.32
C SER A 70 -14.18 -11.07 12.97
N LEU A 71 -13.94 -11.78 11.87
CA LEU A 71 -12.59 -12.14 11.41
C LEU A 71 -11.83 -10.95 10.84
N ILE A 72 -12.47 -10.14 9.99
CA ILE A 72 -11.84 -8.97 9.40
C ILE A 72 -11.61 -7.83 10.40
N ALA A 73 -12.32 -7.79 11.52
CA ALA A 73 -12.07 -6.81 12.59
C ALA A 73 -10.63 -6.89 13.16
N PHE A 74 -9.94 -8.02 12.97
CA PHE A 74 -8.54 -8.19 13.35
C PHE A 74 -7.54 -7.86 12.23
N SER A 75 -8.01 -7.45 11.06
CA SER A 75 -7.16 -6.99 9.97
C SER A 75 -6.65 -5.57 10.24
N ASP A 76 -5.54 -5.19 9.59
CA ASP A 76 -4.82 -3.90 9.72
C ASP A 76 -5.63 -2.65 9.28
N GLY A 77 -6.95 -2.76 9.13
CA GLY A 77 -7.86 -1.71 8.66
C GLY A 77 -8.80 -1.19 9.75
N VAL A 78 -9.06 0.11 9.70
CA VAL A 78 -10.10 0.81 10.47
C VAL A 78 -11.35 0.91 9.60
N LEU A 79 -12.49 0.44 10.12
CA LEU A 79 -13.78 0.59 9.45
C LEU A 79 -14.18 2.06 9.41
N LEU A 80 -14.43 2.60 8.21
CA LEU A 80 -14.87 3.97 7.97
C LEU A 80 -16.39 4.09 7.81
N THR A 81 -17.03 3.07 7.26
CA THR A 81 -18.46 3.09 6.95
C THR A 81 -19.09 1.78 7.40
N GLU A 82 -20.08 1.89 8.29
CA GLU A 82 -20.91 0.75 8.67
C GLU A 82 -21.64 0.22 7.43
N GLY A 83 -21.73 -1.11 7.34
CA GLY A 83 -22.14 -1.81 6.11
C GLY A 83 -23.42 -1.26 5.49
N VAL A 84 -23.31 -0.78 4.24
CA VAL A 84 -24.48 -0.34 3.46
C VAL A 84 -24.91 -1.50 2.57
N THR A 85 -26.09 -2.04 2.82
CA THR A 85 -26.66 -3.11 1.99
C THR A 85 -27.44 -2.50 0.81
N ASP A 86 -27.08 -2.90 -0.40
CA ASP A 86 -27.78 -2.50 -1.61
C ASP A 86 -29.09 -3.31 -1.83
N GLU A 87 -29.87 -2.90 -2.84
CA GLU A 87 -31.11 -3.61 -3.22
C GLU A 87 -30.85 -5.04 -3.73
N SER A 88 -29.59 -5.35 -4.08
CA SER A 88 -29.14 -6.66 -4.52
C SER A 88 -28.77 -7.58 -3.34
N GLY A 89 -28.85 -7.12 -2.10
CA GLY A 89 -28.47 -7.89 -0.91
C GLY A 89 -26.95 -8.04 -0.75
N LYS A 90 -26.17 -7.11 -1.29
CA LYS A 90 -24.72 -7.01 -1.13
C LYS A 90 -24.43 -5.89 -0.14
N THR A 91 -23.67 -6.19 0.91
CA THR A 91 -23.26 -5.21 1.91
C THR A 91 -21.86 -4.71 1.61
N ILE A 92 -21.71 -3.39 1.50
CA ILE A 92 -20.46 -2.71 1.19
C ILE A 92 -19.89 -2.09 2.47
N TYR A 93 -18.62 -2.38 2.73
CA TYR A 93 -17.83 -1.85 3.84
C TYR A 93 -16.63 -1.09 3.28
N THR A 94 -16.37 0.09 3.85
CA THR A 94 -15.17 0.87 3.52
C THR A 94 -14.21 0.81 4.69
N TYR A 95 -12.98 0.40 4.43
CA TYR A 95 -11.88 0.35 5.38
C TYR A 95 -10.77 1.31 4.96
N ASN A 96 -10.06 1.83 5.94
CA ASN A 96 -8.85 2.59 5.73
C ASN A 96 -7.74 2.03 6.61
N SER A 97 -6.54 1.90 6.06
CA SER A 97 -5.37 1.56 6.86
C SER A 97 -5.16 2.58 8.00
N VAL A 98 -4.62 2.13 9.14
CA VAL A 98 -4.38 2.94 10.36
C VAL A 98 -3.58 4.24 10.09
N GLU A 99 -2.81 4.30 9.01
CA GLU A 99 -1.98 5.45 8.63
C GLU A 99 -2.40 6.10 7.29
N ASN A 100 -3.62 5.84 6.80
CA ASN A 100 -4.12 6.37 5.53
C ASN A 100 -3.21 6.06 4.31
N LYS A 101 -2.57 4.89 4.32
CA LYS A 101 -1.74 4.33 3.25
C LYS A 101 -2.56 3.86 2.05
N PHE A 102 -3.71 3.25 2.32
CA PHE A 102 -4.65 2.72 1.34
C PHE A 102 -6.09 2.78 1.88
N THR A 103 -7.05 2.82 0.96
CA THR A 103 -8.47 2.62 1.23
C THR A 103 -8.91 1.30 0.61
N ALA A 104 -9.77 0.55 1.27
CA ALA A 104 -10.34 -0.68 0.76
C ALA A 104 -11.85 -0.63 0.79
N GLU A 105 -12.48 -1.03 -0.31
CA GLU A 105 -13.91 -1.26 -0.41
C GLU A 105 -14.17 -2.75 -0.52
N ILE A 106 -15.00 -3.27 0.37
CA ILE A 106 -15.28 -4.69 0.54
C ILE A 106 -16.76 -4.88 0.40
N ALA A 107 -17.17 -5.57 -0.64
CA ALA A 107 -18.57 -5.83 -0.90
C ALA A 107 -18.82 -7.33 -0.78
N VAL A 108 -19.64 -7.73 0.19
CA VAL A 108 -19.95 -9.14 0.48
C VAL A 108 -21.44 -9.42 0.34
N SER A 109 -21.79 -10.62 -0.11
CA SER A 109 -23.18 -11.08 -0.14
C SER A 109 -23.27 -12.49 0.44
N TYR A 110 -24.14 -12.67 1.44
CA TYR A 110 -24.46 -13.96 2.06
C TYR A 110 -25.97 -14.20 1.98
N GLN A 111 -26.48 -14.50 0.78
CA GLN A 111 -27.90 -14.79 0.60
C GLN A 111 -28.18 -16.27 0.86
N GLU A 112 -29.31 -16.59 1.52
CA GLU A 112 -29.70 -17.99 1.79
C GLU A 112 -29.84 -18.85 0.51
N ASN A 113 -30.16 -18.23 -0.63
CA ASN A 113 -30.42 -18.92 -1.89
C ASN A 113 -29.36 -18.66 -2.97
N ALA A 114 -28.27 -17.95 -2.64
CA ALA A 114 -27.19 -17.68 -3.58
C ALA A 114 -25.84 -18.07 -2.97
N ARG A 115 -24.85 -18.30 -3.82
CA ARG A 115 -23.49 -18.57 -3.35
C ARG A 115 -22.92 -17.28 -2.76
N PRO A 116 -22.22 -17.34 -1.62
CA PRO A 116 -21.59 -16.17 -1.07
C PRO A 116 -20.58 -15.56 -2.05
N GLU A 117 -20.61 -14.23 -2.16
CA GLU A 117 -19.75 -13.45 -3.05
C GLU A 117 -18.95 -12.41 -2.25
N LEU A 118 -17.72 -12.18 -2.69
CA LEU A 118 -16.80 -11.17 -2.19
C LEU A 118 -16.24 -10.40 -3.38
N GLU A 119 -16.30 -9.08 -3.29
CA GLU A 119 -15.51 -8.18 -4.11
C GLU A 119 -14.68 -7.30 -3.21
N LEU A 120 -13.40 -7.19 -3.54
CA LEU A 120 -12.46 -6.31 -2.86
C LEU A 120 -11.83 -5.38 -3.89
N ILE A 121 -11.82 -4.09 -3.57
CA ILE A 121 -11.05 -3.08 -4.30
C ILE A 121 -10.19 -2.34 -3.29
N VAL A 122 -8.89 -2.34 -3.49
CA VAL A 122 -7.93 -1.59 -2.67
C VAL A 122 -7.30 -0.50 -3.51
N THR A 123 -7.46 0.75 -3.07
CA THR A 123 -6.92 1.94 -3.72
C THR A 123 -5.84 2.60 -2.88
N ASP A 124 -4.88 3.23 -3.55
CA ASP A 124 -3.88 4.06 -2.89
C ASP A 124 -4.49 5.40 -2.43
N LYS A 125 -3.68 6.21 -1.73
CA LYS A 125 -4.08 7.55 -1.28
C LYS A 125 -4.47 8.53 -2.40
N ASN A 126 -4.08 8.26 -3.65
CA ASN A 126 -4.41 9.07 -4.82
C ASN A 126 -5.69 8.57 -5.50
N GLY A 127 -6.23 7.42 -5.07
CA GLY A 127 -7.38 6.75 -5.69
C GLY A 127 -6.99 5.75 -6.79
N ASP A 128 -5.69 5.50 -7.00
CA ASP A 128 -5.23 4.52 -7.97
C ASP A 128 -5.45 3.10 -7.43
N GLU A 129 -6.03 2.22 -8.25
CA GLU A 129 -6.23 0.82 -7.88
C GLU A 129 -4.87 0.12 -7.67
N ILE A 130 -4.71 -0.51 -6.51
CA ILE A 130 -3.56 -1.35 -6.17
C ILE A 130 -3.91 -2.81 -6.47
N ILE A 131 -5.07 -3.27 -5.98
CA ILE A 131 -5.57 -4.64 -6.10
C ILE A 131 -7.08 -4.58 -6.27
N SER A 132 -7.60 -5.39 -7.19
CA SER A 132 -9.02 -5.73 -7.25
C SER A 132 -9.18 -7.22 -7.48
N PHE A 133 -10.14 -7.83 -6.79
CA PHE A 133 -10.58 -9.18 -7.12
C PHE A 133 -12.05 -9.40 -6.77
N SER A 134 -12.64 -10.39 -7.42
CA SER A 134 -13.97 -10.92 -7.13
C SER A 134 -13.88 -12.42 -6.91
N TYR A 135 -14.67 -12.95 -5.99
CA TYR A 135 -14.74 -14.37 -5.71
C TYR A 135 -16.09 -14.81 -5.22
N ARG A 136 -16.43 -16.03 -5.61
CA ARG A 136 -17.67 -16.69 -5.26
C ARG A 136 -17.34 -18.02 -4.60
N LYS A 137 -17.85 -18.24 -3.40
CA LYS A 137 -17.67 -19.53 -2.71
C LYS A 137 -18.25 -20.66 -3.57
N GLY A 138 -17.44 -21.68 -3.82
CA GLY A 138 -17.81 -22.85 -4.63
C GLY A 138 -17.41 -22.78 -6.10
N ASP A 139 -16.75 -21.70 -6.53
CA ASP A 139 -15.90 -21.75 -7.72
C ASP A 139 -14.59 -22.45 -7.31
N GLY A 140 -14.46 -23.72 -7.69
CA GLY A 140 -13.25 -24.50 -7.43
C GLY A 140 -12.03 -23.85 -8.10
N ILE A 141 -10.87 -23.97 -7.44
CA ILE A 141 -9.56 -23.76 -8.06
C ILE A 141 -9.29 -24.91 -9.01
#